data_AF-A0AB39MPA4-F1
#
_entry.id   AF-A0AB39MPA4-F1
#
_cell.length_a   1.000
_cell.length_b   1.000
_cell.length_c   1.000
_cell.angle_alpha   90.00
_cell.angle_beta   90.00
_cell.angle_gamma   90.00
#
_symmetry.space_group_name_H-M   'P 1'
#
loop_
_entity.id
_entity.type
_entity.pdbx_description
1 polymer ?
#
loop_
_entity_poly.entity_id
_entity_poly.type
_entity_poly.pdbx_seq_one_letter_code
_entity_poly.pdbx_strand_id
1 'polypeptide(L)' 'MGEAPAVQRHPPTRAHAIDAGQAITVEYVAASGKQTVRTLSRLALDPPYLEAWCHLREAERVFPLSRIHSIMPE' A
#
# COMPACT_ATOMS: atom_id res chain seq x y z
N MET A 1 28.32 -23.95 -32.23
CA MET A 1 26.91 -24.20 -32.61
C MET A 1 26.27 -24.92 -31.42
N GLY A 2 25.40 -24.36 -30.59
CA GLY A 2 24.83 -23.02 -30.50
C GLY A 2 24.65 -22.66 -29.01
N GLU A 3 24.78 -21.37 -28.74
CA GLU A 3 24.57 -20.73 -27.45
C GLU A 3 23.09 -20.85 -27.06
N ALA A 4 22.80 -21.32 -25.84
CA ALA A 4 21.45 -21.31 -25.29
C ALA A 4 21.03 -19.83 -25.05
N PRO A 5 19.79 -19.43 -25.37
CA PRO A 5 19.41 -18.04 -25.30
C PRO A 5 19.41 -17.56 -23.85
N ALA A 6 20.02 -16.39 -23.63
CA ALA A 6 19.92 -15.65 -22.39
C ALA A 6 18.45 -15.50 -22.00
N VAL A 7 18.07 -16.10 -20.87
CA VAL A 7 16.80 -15.79 -20.22
C VAL A 7 16.80 -14.28 -19.98
N GLN A 8 15.97 -13.56 -20.73
CA GLN A 8 15.75 -12.14 -20.52
C GLN A 8 15.09 -11.98 -19.15
N ARG A 9 15.92 -11.82 -18.10
CA ARG A 9 15.48 -11.47 -16.76
C ARG A 9 14.93 -10.06 -16.85
N HIS A 10 13.65 -9.97 -17.16
CA HIS A 10 12.90 -8.73 -17.05
C HIS A 10 13.03 -8.26 -15.60
N PRO A 11 13.46 -7.02 -15.34
CA PRO A 11 13.43 -6.47 -13.99
C PRO A 11 11.98 -6.53 -13.48
N PRO A 12 11.74 -6.94 -12.22
CA PRO A 12 10.39 -6.96 -11.69
C PRO A 12 9.84 -5.53 -11.78
N THR A 13 8.77 -5.36 -12.56
CA THR A 13 8.05 -4.09 -12.63
C THR A 13 7.54 -3.76 -11.22
N ARG A 14 7.50 -2.47 -10.86
CA ARG A 14 7.12 -1.94 -9.52
C ARG A 14 5.79 -2.45 -8.94
N ALA A 15 4.99 -3.19 -9.72
CA ALA A 15 3.80 -3.87 -9.27
C ALA A 15 4.06 -5.05 -8.31
N HIS A 16 5.30 -5.56 -8.22
CA HIS A 16 5.66 -6.65 -7.29
C HIS A 16 6.14 -6.16 -5.89
N ALA A 17 6.10 -4.85 -5.62
CA ALA A 17 6.50 -4.28 -4.33
C ALA A 17 5.30 -3.92 -3.43
N ILE A 18 4.26 -4.76 -3.47
CA ILE A 18 3.18 -4.76 -2.46
C ILE A 18 3.14 -6.18 -1.87
N ASP A 19 4.28 -6.63 -1.36
CA ASP A 19 4.38 -7.80 -0.49
C ASP A 19 5.36 -7.44 0.63
N ALA A 20 5.17 -8.01 1.81
CA ALA A 20 5.98 -7.83 3.03
C ALA A 20 5.51 -6.78 4.05
N GLY A 21 4.23 -6.72 4.40
CA GLY A 21 3.78 -6.42 5.79
C GLY A 21 4.29 -5.14 6.46
N GLN A 22 4.92 -4.22 5.73
CA GLN A 22 5.56 -3.04 6.26
C GLN A 22 4.47 -2.03 6.56
N ALA A 23 4.52 -1.50 7.78
CA ALA A 23 3.61 -0.43 8.13
C ALA A 23 3.89 0.78 7.24
N ILE A 24 2.84 1.48 6.84
CA ILE A 24 2.93 2.75 6.14
C ILE A 24 2.24 3.80 6.99
N THR A 25 2.73 5.03 6.92
CA THR A 25 2.04 6.17 7.48
C THR A 25 1.34 6.94 6.37
N VAL A 26 0.05 7.22 6.56
CA VAL A 26 -0.77 7.95 5.58
C VAL A 26 -1.34 9.23 6.16
N GLU A 27 -1.40 10.27 5.33
CA GLU A 27 -2.26 11.41 5.58
C GLU A 27 -3.65 11.13 5.02
N TYR A 28 -4.66 11.17 5.90
CA TYR A 28 -6.01 10.71 5.60
C TYR A 28 -7.06 11.73 6.05
N VAL A 29 -7.99 12.06 5.15
CA VAL A 29 -9.15 12.89 5.45
C VAL A 29 -10.32 12.02 5.90
N ALA A 30 -10.72 12.17 7.16
CA ALA A 30 -11.88 11.47 7.71
C ALA A 30 -13.18 11.92 7.05
N ALA A 31 -14.26 11.14 7.20
CA ALA A 31 -15.58 11.51 6.69
C ALA A 31 -16.08 12.86 7.23
N SER A 32 -15.59 13.30 8.40
CA SER A 32 -15.87 14.61 8.98
C SER A 32 -15.07 15.76 8.34
N GLY A 33 -14.23 15.49 7.35
CA GLY A 33 -13.31 16.47 6.74
C GLY A 33 -12.01 16.71 7.51
N LYS A 34 -11.83 16.10 8.70
CA LYS A 34 -10.61 16.27 9.49
C LYS A 34 -9.45 15.47 8.90
N GLN A 35 -8.32 16.13 8.65
CA GLN A 35 -7.07 15.47 8.28
C GLN A 35 -6.45 14.79 9.51
N THR A 36 -5.96 13.57 9.31
CA THR A 36 -5.35 12.71 10.33
C THR A 36 -4.13 12.02 9.75
N VAL A 37 -3.13 11.75 10.59
CA VAL A 37 -2.01 10.87 10.25
C VAL A 37 -2.30 9.48 10.82
N ARG A 38 -2.10 8.42 10.05
CA ARG A 38 -2.41 7.05 10.47
C ARG A 38 -1.35 6.07 10.02
N THR A 39 -0.88 5.26 10.97
CA THR A 39 -0.07 4.08 10.66
C THR A 39 -0.99 2.91 10.32
N LEU A 40 -0.75 2.30 9.17
CA LEU A 40 -1.52 1.20 8.59
C LEU A 40 -0.61 0.02 8.34
N SER A 41 -1.10 -1.19 8.58
CA SER A 41 -0.36 -2.44 8.31
C SER A 41 -1.32 -3.50 7.77
N ARG A 42 -0.82 -4.67 7.39
CA ARG A 42 -1.63 -5.72 6.72
C ARG A 42 -2.40 -5.15 5.52
N LEU A 43 -1.65 -4.51 4.63
CA LEU A 43 -2.19 -3.76 3.51
C LEU A 43 -2.68 -4.73 2.43
N ALA A 44 -3.94 -4.61 2.04
CA ALA A 44 -4.50 -5.26 0.87
C ALA A 44 -5.16 -4.22 -0.02
N LEU A 45 -4.65 -4.06 -1.25
CA LEU A 45 -5.13 -3.09 -2.22
C LEU A 45 -6.22 -3.73 -3.08
N ASP A 46 -7.46 -3.27 -2.94
CA ASP A 46 -8.60 -3.62 -3.79
C ASP A 46 -9.24 -2.32 -4.33
N PRO A 47 -8.72 -1.75 -5.43
CA PRO A 47 -9.13 -0.44 -5.90
C PRO A 47 -10.65 -0.35 -6.13
N PRO A 48 -11.32 0.72 -5.67
CA PRO A 48 -10.76 2.00 -5.22
C PRO A 48 -10.44 2.09 -3.71
N TYR A 49 -10.33 0.95 -3.03
CA TYR A 49 -10.15 0.84 -1.59
C TYR A 49 -8.78 0.25 -1.21
N LEU A 50 -8.37 0.55 0.02
CA LEU A 50 -7.26 -0.09 0.71
C LEU A 50 -7.81 -0.68 2.01
N GLU A 51 -7.71 -1.98 2.16
CA GLU A 51 -7.96 -2.65 3.43
C GLU A 51 -6.68 -2.67 4.25
N ALA A 52 -6.77 -2.30 5.53
CA ALA A 52 -5.62 -2.28 6.43
C ALA A 52 -6.03 -2.39 7.90
N TRP A 53 -5.11 -2.92 8.71
CA TRP A 53 -5.14 -2.73 10.16
C TRP A 53 -4.72 -1.30 10.51
N CYS A 54 -5.60 -0.54 11.15
CA CYS A 54 -5.34 0.82 11.57
C CYS A 54 -4.93 0.86 13.05
N HIS A 55 -3.68 1.23 13.33
CA HIS A 55 -3.14 1.25 14.70
C HIS A 55 -3.84 2.27 15.60
N LEU A 56 -4.25 3.43 15.06
CA LEU A 56 -4.99 4.45 15.81
C LEU A 56 -6.36 3.96 16.32
N ARG A 57 -6.95 2.97 15.64
CA ARG A 57 -8.29 2.43 15.96
C ARG A 57 -8.24 1.00 16.46
N GLU A 58 -7.06 0.38 16.47
CA GLU A 58 -6.82 -1.01 16.85
C GLU A 58 -7.81 -1.97 16.16
N ALA A 59 -8.06 -1.74 14.88
CA ALA A 59 -9.06 -2.48 14.11
C ALA A 59 -8.75 -2.49 12.61
N GLU A 60 -9.28 -3.49 11.91
CA GLU A 60 -9.34 -3.53 10.45
C GLU A 60 -10.29 -2.45 9.93
N ARG A 61 -9.83 -1.72 8.91
CA ARG A 61 -10.58 -0.61 8.31
C ARG A 61 -10.34 -0.56 6.80
N VAL A 62 -11.40 -0.16 6.11
CA VAL A 62 -11.37 0.13 4.67
C VAL A 62 -11.16 1.64 4.49
N PHE A 63 -10.17 1.99 3.70
CA PHE A 63 -9.80 3.36 3.36
C PHE A 63 -10.05 3.60 1.88
N PRO A 64 -10.92 4.56 1.50
CA PRO A 64 -11.01 5.00 0.11
C PRO A 64 -9.68 5.65 -0.30
N LEU A 65 -9.09 5.20 -1.41
CA LEU A 65 -7.82 5.74 -1.91
C LEU A 65 -7.92 7.25 -2.18
N SER A 66 -9.09 7.73 -2.59
CA SER A 66 -9.39 9.15 -2.83
C SER A 66 -9.28 10.05 -1.60
N ARG A 67 -9.23 9.48 -0.39
CA ARG A 67 -9.06 10.21 0.88
C ARG A 67 -7.66 10.10 1.47
N ILE A 68 -6.77 9.37 0.81
CA ILE A 68 -5.36 9.28 1.16
C ILE A 68 -4.62 10.34 0.35
N HIS A 69 -4.11 11.37 1.02
CA HIS A 69 -3.41 12.48 0.37
C HIS A 69 -1.92 12.21 0.17
N SER A 70 -1.31 11.44 1.07
CA SER A 70 0.10 11.12 1.03
C SER A 70 0.36 9.76 1.67
N ILE A 71 1.39 9.08 1.18
CA ILE A 71 1.90 7.82 1.73
C ILE A 71 3.38 8.02 2.03
N MET A 72 3.75 7.78 3.28
CA MET A 72 5.12 7.78 3.76
C MET A 72 5.50 6.33 4.10
N PRO A 73 6.49 5.74 3.41
CA PRO A 73 7.02 4.43 3.80
C PRO A 73 7.75 4.57 5.14
N GLU A 74 7.63 3.56 5.99
CA GLU A 74 8.49 3.41 7.17
C GLU A 74 9.81 2.70 6.84
#